data_AF-A0A2X3LRG2-F1
#
_entry.id   AF-A0A2X3LRG2-F1
#
_cell.length_a   1.000
_cell.length_b   1.000
_cell.length_c   1.000
_cell.angle_alpha   90.00
_cell.angle_beta   90.00
_cell.angle_gamma   90.00
#
_symmetry.space_group_name_H-M   'P 1'
#
loop_
_entity.id
_entity.type
_entity.pdbx_description
1 polymer ?
#
loop_
_entity_poly.entity_id
_entity_poly.type
_entity_poly.pdbx_seq_one_letter_code
_entity_poly.pdbx_strand_id
1 'polypeptide(L)'
;MSRVQALTRIDKNSPQFKALREQALKLGSETQFTAGDAASGQAFLAMAGFTPQAIQAALPGVLSMATAGGMDLGETADIGSNILTQFGLSADQMDRVGDTLTAAFTRTNTDLRALGETMKYAGPVAGKLGISLEQAAAMAGVLANMGIRGR
;
A
#
# COMPACT_ATOMS: atom_id res chain seq x y z
N MET A 1 1.95 8.69 16.98
CA MET A 1 0.92 9.73 16.71
C MET A 1 1.47 11.12 16.41
N SER A 2 2.44 11.68 17.15
CA SER A 2 2.96 13.05 16.85
C SER A 2 3.47 13.21 15.41
N ARG A 3 4.12 12.18 14.86
CA ARG A 3 4.56 12.14 13.46
C ARG A 3 3.39 12.19 12.47
N VAL A 4 2.34 11.38 12.69
CA VAL A 4 1.12 11.38 11.87
C VAL A 4 0.49 12.77 11.84
N GLN A 5 0.39 13.41 13.00
CA GLN A 5 -0.15 14.77 13.11
C GLN A 5 0.64 15.78 12.26
N ALA A 6 1.96 15.77 12.38
CA ALA A 6 2.82 16.71 11.67
C ALA A 6 2.72 16.55 10.14
N LEU A 7 2.65 15.30 9.67
CA LEU A 7 2.59 14.98 8.24
C LEU A 7 1.22 15.29 7.63
N THR A 8 0.14 15.00 8.35
CA THR A 8 -1.23 15.30 7.90
C THR A 8 -1.63 16.76 8.09
N ARG A 9 -0.84 17.54 8.86
CA ARG A 9 -1.08 18.97 9.17
C ARG A 9 -2.44 19.25 9.80
N ILE A 10 -2.98 18.29 10.56
CA ILE A 10 -4.27 18.42 11.26
C ILE A 10 -4.07 18.74 12.75
N ASP A 11 -5.06 19.42 13.34
CA ASP A 11 -5.04 19.73 14.77
C ASP A 11 -5.22 18.45 15.63
N LYS A 12 -4.57 18.39 16.80
CA LYS A 12 -4.66 17.24 17.73
C LYS A 12 -6.09 17.00 18.23
N ASN A 13 -6.90 18.05 18.29
CA ASN A 13 -8.28 17.97 18.78
C ASN A 13 -9.29 17.75 17.65
N SER A 14 -8.83 17.77 16.39
CA SER A 14 -9.69 17.56 15.24
C SER A 14 -10.33 16.16 15.26
N PRO A 15 -11.59 16.03 14.79
CA PRO A 15 -12.25 14.73 14.64
C PRO A 15 -11.42 13.76 13.78
N GLN A 16 -10.74 14.27 12.75
CA GLN A 16 -9.92 13.47 11.84
C GLN A 16 -8.70 12.87 12.55
N PHE A 17 -8.04 13.63 13.44
CA PHE A 17 -6.91 13.11 14.19
C PHE A 17 -7.33 12.06 15.23
N LYS A 18 -8.48 12.28 15.88
CA LYS A 18 -9.08 11.29 16.79
C LYS A 18 -9.41 10.00 16.06
N ALA A 19 -10.02 10.09 14.87
CA ALA A 19 -10.32 8.93 14.04
C ALA A 19 -9.06 8.14 13.63
N LEU A 20 -7.97 8.82 13.23
CA LEU A 20 -6.68 8.17 12.95
C LEU A 20 -6.11 7.48 14.20
N ARG A 21 -6.19 8.12 15.37
CA ARG A 21 -5.75 7.52 16.63
C ARG A 21 -6.56 6.28 16.98
N GLU A 22 -7.88 6.34 16.87
CA GLU A 22 -8.80 5.23 17.13
C GLU A 22 -8.53 4.07 16.17
N GLN A 23 -8.34 4.37 14.88
CA GLN A 23 -7.96 3.36 13.89
C GLN A 23 -6.64 2.67 14.27
N ALA A 24 -5.61 3.43 14.64
CA ALA A 24 -4.32 2.83 15.01
C ALA A 24 -4.47 1.89 16.22
N LEU A 25 -5.27 2.26 17.22
CA LEU A 25 -5.58 1.39 18.36
C LEU A 25 -6.36 0.15 17.94
N LYS A 26 -7.39 0.31 17.11
CA LYS A 26 -8.23 -0.77 16.61
C LYS A 26 -7.41 -1.79 15.82
N LEU A 27 -6.70 -1.35 14.78
CA LEU A 27 -5.85 -2.23 13.97
C LEU A 27 -4.72 -2.84 14.80
N GLY A 28 -4.21 -2.10 15.79
CA GLY A 28 -3.25 -2.60 16.77
C GLY A 28 -3.77 -3.75 17.66
N SER A 29 -5.10 -3.91 17.75
CA SER A 29 -5.75 -4.97 18.53
C SER A 29 -6.34 -6.10 17.67
N GLU A 30 -6.61 -5.83 16.39
CA GLU A 30 -7.26 -6.77 15.46
C GLU A 30 -6.28 -7.45 14.50
N THR A 31 -5.06 -6.93 14.36
CA THR A 31 -4.04 -7.46 13.46
C THR A 31 -2.79 -7.88 14.24
N GLN A 32 -1.81 -8.46 13.54
CA GLN A 32 -0.52 -8.80 14.14
C GLN A 32 0.34 -7.56 14.49
N PHE A 33 -0.03 -6.38 13.99
CA PHE A 33 0.72 -5.15 14.18
C PHE A 33 0.34 -4.48 15.49
N THR A 34 1.27 -3.75 16.12
CA THR A 34 0.95 -2.91 17.27
C THR A 34 0.27 -1.61 16.85
N ALA A 35 -0.33 -0.90 17.80
CA ALA A 35 -0.85 0.44 17.54
C ALA A 35 0.26 1.43 17.10
N GLY A 36 1.50 1.21 17.53
CA GLY A 36 2.67 1.98 17.09
C GLY A 36 3.03 1.72 15.62
N ASP A 37 2.92 0.46 15.20
CA ASP A 37 3.15 0.05 13.81
C ASP A 37 2.07 0.60 12.89
N ALA A 38 0.79 0.49 13.29
CA ALA A 38 -0.32 1.09 12.57
C ALA A 38 -0.15 2.61 12.42
N ALA A 39 0.23 3.31 13.49
CA ALA A 39 0.53 4.74 13.44
C ALA A 39 1.75 5.07 12.55
N SER A 40 2.71 4.16 12.43
CA SER A 40 3.83 4.30 11.49
C SER A 40 3.37 4.13 10.04
N GLY A 41 2.52 3.14 9.76
CA GLY A 41 1.82 2.99 8.47
C GLY A 41 1.04 4.24 8.06
N GLN A 42 0.28 4.83 8.99
CA GLN A 42 -0.40 6.12 8.77
C GLN A 42 0.57 7.24 8.39
N ALA A 43 1.73 7.28 9.04
CA ALA A 43 2.76 8.29 8.73
C ALA A 43 3.35 8.07 7.32
N PHE A 44 3.58 6.83 6.89
CA PHE A 44 4.04 6.55 5.53
C PHE A 44 3.03 6.96 4.47
N LEU A 45 1.76 6.61 4.65
CA LEU A 45 0.69 7.05 3.75
C LEU A 45 0.52 8.58 3.74
N ALA A 46 0.67 9.24 4.89
CA ALA A 46 0.67 10.70 4.94
C ALA A 46 1.85 11.32 4.17
N MET A 47 3.05 10.71 4.22
CA MET A 47 4.19 11.15 3.40
C MET A 47 3.95 10.94 1.91
N ALA A 48 3.22 9.89 1.53
CA ALA A 48 2.74 9.67 0.16
C ALA A 48 1.61 10.64 -0.26
N GLY A 49 1.25 11.61 0.59
CA GLY A 49 0.28 12.66 0.29
C GLY A 49 -1.18 12.28 0.55
N PHE A 50 -1.45 11.15 1.22
CA PHE A 50 -2.83 10.74 1.50
C PHE A 50 -3.46 11.66 2.56
N THR A 51 -4.73 11.99 2.34
CA THR A 51 -5.56 12.70 3.33
C THR A 51 -5.86 11.79 4.52
N PRO A 52 -6.27 12.33 5.70
CA PRO A 52 -6.67 11.49 6.84
C PRO A 52 -7.74 10.45 6.52
N GLN A 53 -8.66 10.75 5.61
CA GLN A 53 -9.70 9.83 5.15
C GLN A 53 -9.12 8.74 4.24
N ALA A 54 -8.25 9.13 3.30
CA ALA A 54 -7.56 8.19 2.43
C ALA A 54 -6.63 7.25 3.21
N ILE A 55 -5.94 7.76 4.24
CA ILE A 55 -5.14 6.94 5.16
C ILE A 55 -6.01 5.91 5.85
N GLN A 56 -7.19 6.33 6.35
CA GLN A 56 -8.11 5.39 7.01
C GLN A 56 -8.58 4.29 6.06
N ALA A 57 -8.87 4.63 4.82
CA ALA A 57 -9.30 3.66 3.82
C ALA A 57 -8.17 2.71 3.39
N ALA A 58 -6.96 3.22 3.22
CA ALA A 58 -5.86 2.45 2.64
C ALA A 58 -5.08 1.60 3.65
N LEU A 59 -4.99 2.03 4.91
CA LEU A 59 -4.12 1.37 5.90
C LEU A 59 -4.41 -0.12 6.10
N PRO A 60 -5.66 -0.60 6.20
CA PRO A 60 -5.93 -2.04 6.33
C PRO A 60 -5.31 -2.88 5.21
N GLY A 61 -5.44 -2.43 3.95
CA GLY A 61 -4.84 -3.09 2.80
C GLY A 61 -3.32 -3.10 2.82
N VAL A 62 -2.69 -2.01 3.28
CA VAL A 62 -1.23 -1.96 3.50
C VAL A 62 -0.80 -2.97 4.55
N LEU A 63 -1.50 -3.06 5.69
CA LEU A 63 -1.17 -4.03 6.75
C LEU A 63 -1.34 -5.48 6.25
N SER A 64 -2.42 -5.76 5.52
CA SER A 64 -2.67 -7.07 4.92
C SER A 64 -1.57 -7.46 3.93
N MET A 65 -1.21 -6.54 3.02
CA MET A 65 -0.16 -6.74 2.04
C MET A 65 1.22 -6.94 2.69
N ALA A 66 1.55 -6.17 3.73
CA ALA A 66 2.81 -6.32 4.46
C ALA A 66 2.90 -7.68 5.14
N THR A 67 1.78 -8.14 5.71
CA THR A 67 1.66 -9.48 6.31
C THR A 67 1.90 -10.58 5.29
N ALA A 68 1.26 -10.49 4.12
CA ALA A 68 1.37 -11.48 3.07
C ALA A 68 2.77 -11.52 2.42
N GLY A 69 3.40 -10.35 2.26
CA GLY A 69 4.73 -10.22 1.66
C GLY A 69 5.89 -10.38 2.64
N GLY A 70 5.64 -10.44 3.95
CA GLY A 70 6.69 -10.41 4.97
C GLY A 70 7.57 -9.15 4.89
N MET A 71 6.99 -8.03 4.47
CA MET A 71 7.70 -6.81 4.11
C MET A 71 7.52 -5.70 5.17
N ASP A 72 8.49 -4.79 5.26
CA ASP A 72 8.38 -3.59 6.11
C ASP A 72 7.16 -2.73 5.71
N LEU A 73 6.52 -2.13 6.71
CA LEU A 73 5.32 -1.32 6.50
C LEU A 73 5.58 -0.06 5.65
N GLY A 74 6.76 0.56 5.78
CA GLY A 74 7.11 1.73 5.01
C GLY A 74 7.30 1.41 3.54
N GLU A 75 8.01 0.33 3.25
CA GLU A 75 8.21 -0.16 1.88
C GLU A 75 6.88 -0.61 1.26
N THR A 76 6.06 -1.35 2.02
CA THR A 76 4.74 -1.78 1.57
C THR A 76 3.82 -0.60 1.28
N ALA A 77 3.82 0.43 2.13
CA ALA A 77 3.03 1.63 1.93
C ALA A 77 3.48 2.42 0.69
N ASP A 78 4.80 2.52 0.45
CA ASP A 78 5.34 3.17 -0.75
C ASP A 78 4.92 2.43 -2.03
N ILE A 79 5.13 1.11 -2.09
CA ILE A 79 4.73 0.28 -3.25
C ILE A 79 3.22 0.39 -3.50
N GLY A 80 2.42 0.18 -2.46
CA GLY A 80 0.95 0.23 -2.56
C GLY A 80 0.44 1.58 -3.00
N SER A 81 0.91 2.68 -2.39
CA SER A 81 0.48 4.04 -2.72
C SER A 81 0.89 4.46 -4.14
N ASN A 82 2.09 4.08 -4.57
CA ASN A 82 2.57 4.35 -5.94
C ASN A 82 1.70 3.60 -6.96
N ILE A 83 1.44 2.30 -6.76
CA ILE A 83 0.61 1.50 -7.67
C ILE A 83 -0.83 2.02 -7.70
N LEU A 84 -1.41 2.31 -6.54
CA LEU A 84 -2.76 2.88 -6.44
C LEU A 84 -2.87 4.17 -7.28
N THR A 85 -1.85 5.04 -7.20
CA THR A 85 -1.77 6.29 -7.99
C THR A 85 -1.56 6.03 -9.48
N GLN A 86 -0.67 5.10 -9.85
CA GLN A 86 -0.35 4.77 -11.25
C GLN A 86 -1.57 4.29 -12.04
N PHE A 87 -2.46 3.56 -11.38
CA PHE A 87 -3.69 3.03 -11.98
C PHE A 87 -4.91 3.92 -11.74
N GLY A 88 -4.73 5.12 -11.16
CA GLY A 88 -5.82 6.06 -10.90
C GLY A 88 -6.90 5.52 -9.96
N LEU A 89 -6.52 4.61 -9.05
CA LEU A 89 -7.42 3.97 -8.11
C LEU A 89 -7.65 4.88 -6.90
N SER A 90 -8.79 4.71 -6.23
CA SER A 90 -9.09 5.42 -4.98
C SER A 90 -8.51 4.68 -3.76
N ALA A 91 -8.30 5.38 -2.65
CA ALA A 91 -7.63 4.83 -1.47
C ALA A 91 -8.33 3.62 -0.83
N ASP A 92 -9.66 3.54 -0.96
CA ASP A 92 -10.50 2.40 -0.56
C ASP A 92 -10.28 1.16 -1.42
N GLN A 93 -9.56 1.27 -2.54
CA GLN A 93 -9.14 0.13 -3.36
C GLN A 93 -7.77 -0.41 -2.98
N MET A 94 -7.16 0.02 -1.86
CA MET A 94 -5.87 -0.51 -1.42
C MET A 94 -5.93 -2.02 -1.14
N ASP A 95 -7.07 -2.54 -0.67
CA ASP A 95 -7.27 -3.99 -0.51
C ASP A 95 -7.16 -4.72 -1.86
N ARG A 96 -7.79 -4.18 -2.92
CA ARG A 96 -7.68 -4.71 -4.29
C ARG A 96 -6.24 -4.68 -4.80
N VAL A 97 -5.48 -3.62 -4.48
CA VAL A 97 -4.06 -3.52 -4.81
C VAL A 97 -3.27 -4.62 -4.09
N GLY A 98 -3.45 -4.72 -2.78
CA GLY A 98 -2.80 -5.73 -1.94
C GLY A 98 -3.09 -7.16 -2.40
N ASP A 99 -4.37 -7.49 -2.62
CA ASP A 99 -4.81 -8.80 -3.07
C ASP A 99 -4.24 -9.16 -4.45
N THR A 100 -4.24 -8.20 -5.38
CA THR A 100 -3.74 -8.44 -6.73
C THR A 100 -2.23 -8.70 -6.75
N LEU A 101 -1.46 -7.90 -6.02
CA LEU A 101 -0.01 -8.08 -5.92
C LEU A 101 0.34 -9.36 -5.16
N THR A 102 -0.39 -9.64 -4.08
CA THR A 102 -0.26 -10.88 -3.30
C THR A 102 -0.54 -12.10 -4.16
N ALA A 103 -1.63 -12.09 -4.93
CA ALA A 103 -1.92 -13.17 -5.86
C ALA A 103 -0.82 -13.34 -6.92
N ALA A 104 -0.22 -12.25 -7.40
CA ALA A 104 0.87 -12.31 -8.37
C ALA A 104 2.14 -12.91 -7.77
N PHE A 105 2.63 -12.43 -6.62
CA PHE A 105 3.88 -12.93 -6.05
C PHE A 105 3.78 -14.31 -5.39
N THR A 106 2.60 -14.71 -4.89
CA THR A 106 2.41 -16.06 -4.33
C THR A 106 2.29 -17.16 -5.39
N ARG A 107 2.04 -16.79 -6.65
CA ARG A 107 1.81 -17.73 -7.77
C ARG A 107 2.89 -17.72 -8.84
N THR A 108 3.89 -16.86 -8.72
CA THR A 108 4.95 -16.71 -9.72
C THR A 108 6.30 -16.54 -9.03
N ASN A 109 7.40 -16.66 -9.79
CA ASN A 109 8.77 -16.53 -9.27
C ASN A 109 9.17 -15.06 -9.05
N THR A 110 8.41 -14.35 -8.21
CA THR A 110 8.65 -12.96 -7.83
C THR A 110 8.29 -12.74 -6.36
N ASP A 111 8.64 -11.58 -5.82
CA ASP A 111 8.20 -11.09 -4.52
C ASP A 111 7.56 -9.69 -4.67
N LEU A 112 7.03 -9.15 -3.57
CA LEU A 112 6.39 -7.83 -3.57
C LEU A 112 7.37 -6.71 -3.97
N ARG A 113 8.64 -6.79 -3.58
CA ARG A 113 9.66 -5.78 -3.92
C ARG A 113 9.93 -5.77 -5.41
N ALA A 114 10.15 -6.94 -6.00
CA ALA A 114 10.41 -7.11 -7.42
C ALA A 114 9.19 -6.70 -8.26
N LEU A 115 7.96 -6.97 -7.78
CA LEU A 115 6.73 -6.45 -8.41
C LEU A 115 6.66 -4.93 -8.33
N GLY A 116 6.95 -4.34 -7.16
CA GLY A 116 7.00 -2.89 -6.98
C GLY A 116 7.98 -2.23 -7.94
N GLU A 117 9.21 -2.74 -8.03
CA GLU A 117 10.22 -2.25 -8.98
C GLU A 117 9.79 -2.45 -10.44
N THR A 118 9.13 -3.57 -10.77
CA THR A 118 8.59 -3.77 -12.13
C THR A 118 7.52 -2.73 -12.45
N MET A 119 6.59 -2.50 -11.53
CA MET A 119 5.47 -1.57 -11.68
C MET A 119 5.91 -0.11 -11.69
N LYS A 120 7.01 0.23 -11.03
CA LYS A 120 7.62 1.57 -11.13
C LYS A 120 7.92 1.98 -12.57
N TYR A 121 8.33 1.04 -13.42
CA TYR A 121 8.59 1.30 -14.85
C TYR A 121 7.38 1.00 -15.74
N ALA A 122 6.67 -0.11 -15.48
CA ALA A 122 5.58 -0.57 -16.35
C ALA A 122 4.21 0.04 -15.99
N GLY A 123 3.95 0.29 -14.71
CA GLY A 123 2.66 0.74 -14.17
C GLY A 123 2.16 2.05 -14.77
N PRO A 124 2.95 3.14 -14.81
CA PRO A 124 2.53 4.40 -15.43
C PRO A 124 2.14 4.27 -16.91
N VAL A 125 2.80 3.37 -17.65
CA VAL A 125 2.50 3.11 -19.06
C VAL A 125 1.25 2.25 -19.19
N ALA A 126 1.16 1.18 -18.39
CA ALA A 126 0.00 0.29 -18.36
C ALA A 126 -1.29 1.06 -18.03
N GLY A 127 -1.29 1.88 -16.98
CA GLY A 127 -2.42 2.71 -16.60
C GLY A 127 -2.85 3.68 -17.71
N LYS A 128 -1.90 4.32 -18.40
CA LYS A 128 -2.18 5.20 -19.54
C LYS A 128 -2.78 4.48 -20.75
N LEU A 129 -2.41 3.21 -20.95
CA LEU A 129 -2.95 2.36 -22.01
C LEU A 129 -4.29 1.70 -21.63
N GLY A 130 -4.82 1.98 -20.44
CA GLY A 130 -6.08 1.39 -19.96
C GLY A 130 -5.94 -0.09 -19.56
N ILE A 131 -4.71 -0.58 -19.39
CA ILE A 131 -4.45 -1.93 -18.88
C ILE A 131 -4.80 -1.94 -17.39
N SER A 132 -5.57 -2.92 -16.96
CA SER A 132 -5.96 -3.03 -15.54
C SER A 132 -4.77 -3.42 -14.66
N LEU A 133 -4.88 -3.13 -13.36
CA LEU A 133 -3.88 -3.55 -12.38
C LEU A 133 -3.67 -5.08 -12.41
N GLU A 134 -4.74 -5.85 -12.49
CA GLU A 134 -4.69 -7.32 -12.54
C GLU A 134 -3.97 -7.81 -13.79
N GLN A 135 -4.26 -7.21 -14.94
CA GLN A 135 -3.59 -7.57 -16.19
C GLN A 135 -2.10 -7.24 -16.11
N ALA A 136 -1.75 -6.04 -15.63
CA ALA A 136 -0.36 -5.64 -15.47
C ALA A 136 0.39 -6.55 -14.47
N ALA A 137 -0.23 -6.89 -13.34
CA ALA A 137 0.38 -7.75 -12.32
C ALA A 137 0.54 -9.19 -12.82
N ALA A 138 -0.45 -9.71 -13.56
CA ALA A 138 -0.34 -11.02 -14.19
C ALA A 138 0.79 -11.07 -15.23
N MET A 139 0.90 -10.04 -16.08
CA MET A 139 2.00 -9.94 -17.06
C MET A 139 3.36 -9.86 -16.37
N ALA A 140 3.49 -9.05 -15.31
CA ALA A 140 4.70 -8.97 -14.51
C ALA A 140 5.07 -10.33 -13.90
N GLY A 141 4.10 -11.08 -13.39
CA GLY A 141 4.31 -12.43 -12.86
C GLY A 141 4.77 -13.43 -13.94
N VAL A 142 4.18 -13.39 -15.15
CA VAL A 142 4.61 -14.22 -16.28
C VAL A 142 6.05 -13.90 -16.68
N LEU A 143 6.41 -12.62 -16.76
CA LEU A 143 7.78 -12.18 -17.03
C LEU A 143 8.75 -12.64 -15.95
N ALA A 144 8.35 -12.58 -14.68
CA ALA A 144 9.18 -13.03 -13.57
C ALA A 144 9.46 -14.54 -13.62
N ASN A 145 8.49 -15.36 -14.05
CA ASN A 145 8.70 -16.79 -14.31
C ASN A 145 9.73 -17.04 -15.42
N MET A 146 9.89 -16.11 -16.36
CA MET A 146 10.93 -16.14 -17.40
C MET A 146 12.26 -15.52 -16.96
N GLY A 147 12.39 -15.13 -15.68
CA GLY A 147 13.58 -14.51 -15.11
C GLY A 147 13.65 -12.99 -15.31
N ILE A 148 12.61 -12.36 -15.86
CA ILE A 148 12.52 -10.91 -16.07
C ILE A 148 11.71 -10.30 -14.93
N ARG A 149 12.38 -9.83 -13.87
CA ARG A 149 11.77 -9.17 -12.72
C ARG A 149 12.59 -7.99 -12.25
N GLY A 150 11.93 -7.02 -11.60
CA GLY A 150 12.59 -5.89 -10.94
C GLY A 150 13.63 -6.35 -9.91
N ARG A 151 14.68 -5.54 -9.70
CA ARG A 151 15.77 -5.80 -8.76
C ARG A 151 16.04 -4.58 -7.90
#